data_AF-A0AAE3DH84-F1
#
_entry.id   AF-A0AAE3DH84-F1
#
_cell.length_a   1.000
_cell.length_b   1.000
_cell.length_c   1.000
_cell.angle_alpha   90.00
_cell.angle_beta   90.00
_cell.angle_gamma   90.00
#
_symmetry.space_group_name_H-M   'P 1'
#
loop_
_entity.id
_entity.type
_entity.pdbx_description
1 polymer ?
#
loop_
_entity_poly.entity_id
_entity_poly.type
_entity_poly.pdbx_seq_one_letter_code
_entity_poly.pdbx_strand_id
1 'polypeptide(L)'
;MRQEKSDFVALNEENYVDLAEQVIESLERDRRGNIKLSTSQIRNILAMSSDIYSDVMEIKGDKLTPEIIGRINYLKVRIVYEEGRNPDVKDFAEKAKLRFYLDHISGSKEKFLYFSRYMEALVAFHRYNGGRD
;
A
#
# COMPACT_ATOMS: atom_id res chain seq x y z
N MET A 1 0.42 7.21 -27.45
CA MET A 1 0.78 5.78 -27.50
C MET A 1 2.03 5.55 -26.67
N ARG A 2 1.88 4.87 -25.54
CA ARG A 2 2.82 3.90 -24.95
C ARG A 2 2.09 3.35 -23.73
N GLN A 3 1.33 2.28 -23.94
CA GLN A 3 1.06 1.35 -22.85
C GLN A 3 2.42 0.71 -22.55
N GLU A 4 3.10 1.22 -21.53
CA GLU A 4 4.09 0.39 -20.86
C GLU A 4 3.31 -0.79 -20.31
N LYS A 5 3.56 -1.97 -20.88
CA LYS A 5 3.19 -3.23 -20.24
C LYS A 5 3.96 -3.26 -18.93
N SER A 6 3.38 -2.71 -17.86
CA SER A 6 3.79 -3.07 -16.51
C SER A 6 3.55 -4.57 -16.42
N ASP A 7 4.61 -5.36 -16.31
CA ASP A 7 4.47 -6.76 -15.94
C ASP A 7 3.68 -6.78 -14.63
N PHE A 8 2.47 -7.34 -14.72
CA PHE A 8 1.58 -7.46 -13.59
C PHE A 8 2.15 -8.50 -12.65
N VAL A 9 2.60 -8.06 -11.48
CA VAL A 9 3.00 -8.94 -10.39
C VAL A 9 1.90 -8.88 -9.34
N ALA A 10 1.14 -9.96 -9.18
CA ALA A 10 0.15 -10.05 -8.11
C ALA A 10 0.88 -10.26 -6.77
N LEU A 11 0.42 -9.58 -5.71
CA LEU A 11 0.91 -9.86 -4.36
C LEU A 11 0.54 -11.28 -3.94
N ASN A 12 1.48 -11.98 -3.34
CA ASN A 12 1.30 -13.29 -2.73
C ASN A 12 2.21 -13.43 -1.50
N GLU A 13 2.15 -14.58 -0.82
CA GLU A 13 2.92 -14.85 0.39
C GLU A 13 4.44 -14.80 0.19
N GLU A 14 4.92 -15.08 -1.03
CA GLU A 14 6.35 -15.19 -1.34
C GLU A 14 6.98 -13.86 -1.77
N ASN A 15 6.19 -12.91 -2.29
CA ASN A 15 6.74 -11.72 -2.95
C ASN A 15 6.44 -10.38 -2.28
N TYR A 16 5.45 -10.29 -1.39
CA TYR A 16 5.02 -8.99 -0.88
C TYR A 16 6.12 -8.29 -0.06
N VAL A 17 6.98 -9.04 0.61
CA VAL A 17 8.10 -8.52 1.41
C VAL A 17 9.15 -7.90 0.49
N ASP A 18 9.64 -8.67 -0.49
CA ASP A 18 10.69 -8.24 -1.42
C ASP A 18 10.24 -7.03 -2.25
N LEU A 19 8.96 -7.04 -2.69
CA LEU A 19 8.39 -5.89 -3.41
C LEU A 19 8.33 -4.64 -2.53
N ALA A 20 8.01 -4.79 -1.24
CA ALA A 20 7.97 -3.66 -0.32
C ALA A 20 9.37 -3.07 -0.11
N GLU A 21 10.38 -3.93 0.08
CA GLU A 21 11.77 -3.50 0.22
C GLU A 21 12.24 -2.72 -1.01
N GLN A 22 12.05 -3.27 -2.21
CA GLN A 22 12.42 -2.62 -3.47
C GLN A 22 11.77 -1.24 -3.63
N VAL A 23 10.49 -1.13 -3.27
CA VAL A 23 9.77 0.14 -3.31
C VAL A 23 10.42 1.16 -2.38
N ILE A 24 10.69 0.79 -1.13
CA ILE A 24 11.30 1.69 -0.16
C ILE A 24 12.73 2.10 -0.56
N GLU A 25 13.53 1.17 -1.08
CA GLU A 25 14.87 1.47 -1.59
C GLU A 25 14.86 2.46 -2.76
N SER A 26 13.80 2.43 -3.57
CA SER A 26 13.63 3.31 -4.73
C SER A 26 13.12 4.73 -4.41
N LEU A 27 12.78 5.02 -3.14
CA LEU A 27 12.26 6.33 -2.75
C LEU A 27 13.34 7.41 -2.76
N GLU A 28 12.92 8.65 -3.03
CA GLU A 28 13.84 9.78 -3.01
C GLU A 28 14.42 10.05 -1.61
N ARG A 29 15.72 10.36 -1.59
CA ARG A 29 16.45 10.70 -0.37
C ARG A 29 16.86 12.16 -0.33
N ASP A 30 16.92 12.72 0.88
CA ASP A 30 17.47 14.05 1.14
C ASP A 30 19.01 14.05 1.01
N ARG A 31 19.62 15.23 1.07
CA ARG A 31 21.10 15.38 1.01
C ARG A 31 21.84 14.67 2.16
N ARG A 32 21.12 14.25 3.20
CA ARG A 32 21.63 13.52 4.37
C ARG A 32 21.37 12.01 4.25
N GLY A 33 20.88 11.53 3.10
CA GLY A 33 20.64 10.11 2.83
C GLY A 33 19.33 9.55 3.41
N ASN A 34 18.43 10.38 3.93
CA ASN A 34 17.18 9.94 4.57
C ASN A 34 16.05 9.98 3.56
N ILE A 35 15.11 9.04 3.65
CA ILE A 35 13.91 9.05 2.81
C ILE A 35 13.15 10.36 3.06
N LYS A 36 12.78 11.07 1.99
CA LYS A 36 12.05 12.35 2.07
C LYS A 36 10.64 12.17 2.64
N LEU A 37 9.95 11.12 2.20
CA LEU A 37 8.64 10.73 2.70
C LEU A 37 8.70 10.47 4.21
N SER A 38 7.79 11.07 4.97
CA SER A 38 7.72 10.85 6.42
C SER A 38 6.91 9.60 6.76
N THR A 39 7.24 8.99 7.90
CA THR A 39 6.57 7.78 8.41
C THR A 39 5.12 8.08 8.77
N SER A 40 4.85 9.30 9.29
CA SER A 40 3.51 9.76 9.64
C SER A 40 2.54 9.75 8.46
N GLN A 41 3.03 10.00 7.24
CA GLN A 41 2.21 10.00 6.03
C GLN A 41 1.80 8.58 5.62
N ILE A 42 2.72 7.60 5.74
CA ILE A 42 2.42 6.20 5.45
C ILE A 42 1.52 5.60 6.54
N ARG A 43 1.74 5.95 7.82
CA ARG A 43 0.95 5.45 8.95
C ARG A 43 -0.54 5.79 8.86
N ASN A 44 -0.89 6.94 8.28
CA ASN A 44 -2.31 7.30 8.09
C ASN A 44 -3.01 6.33 7.12
N ILE A 45 -2.32 5.88 6.07
CA ILE A 45 -2.86 4.90 5.11
C ILE A 45 -2.86 3.50 5.75
N LEU A 46 -1.80 3.15 6.48
CA LEU A 46 -1.71 1.88 7.22
C LEU A 46 -2.87 1.74 8.22
N ALA A 47 -3.16 2.77 9.03
CA ALA A 47 -4.21 2.72 10.03
C ALA A 47 -5.56 2.32 9.43
N MET A 48 -5.95 2.96 8.32
CA MET A 48 -7.20 2.62 7.62
C MET A 48 -7.17 1.20 7.04
N SER A 49 -6.02 0.72 6.55
CA SER A 49 -5.86 -0.67 6.10
C SER A 49 -6.00 -1.66 7.25
N SER A 50 -5.39 -1.38 8.41
CA SER A 50 -5.46 -2.20 9.61
C SER A 50 -6.88 -2.29 10.19
N ASP A 51 -7.62 -1.18 10.15
CA ASP A 51 -9.04 -1.16 10.55
C ASP A 51 -9.90 -2.05 9.65
N ILE A 52 -9.62 -2.08 8.34
CA ILE A 52 -10.33 -2.97 7.41
C ILE A 52 -9.89 -4.42 7.63
N TYR A 53 -8.60 -4.66 7.85
CA TYR A 53 -8.04 -5.99 8.12
C TYR A 53 -8.71 -6.67 9.30
N SER A 54 -8.92 -5.95 10.39
CA SER A 54 -9.57 -6.47 11.59
C SER A 54 -10.94 -7.07 11.28
N ASP A 55 -11.76 -6.36 10.50
CA ASP A 55 -13.10 -6.83 10.13
C ASP A 55 -13.05 -7.92 9.04
N VAL A 56 -12.07 -7.87 8.14
CA VAL A 56 -11.83 -8.94 7.15
C VAL A 56 -11.50 -10.27 7.82
N MET A 57 -10.79 -10.24 8.96
CA MET A 57 -10.45 -11.45 9.70
C MET A 57 -11.69 -12.18 10.26
N GLU A 58 -12.77 -11.45 10.57
CA GLU A 58 -14.03 -12.02 11.07
C GLU A 58 -14.88 -12.71 9.98
N ILE A 59 -14.62 -12.41 8.70
CA ILE A 59 -15.36 -13.00 7.58
C ILE A 59 -15.10 -14.50 7.48
N LYS A 60 -16.17 -15.29 7.46
CA LYS A 60 -16.13 -16.72 7.16
C LYS A 60 -16.14 -16.93 5.64
N GLY A 61 -15.08 -17.54 5.12
CA GLY A 61 -14.88 -17.82 3.69
C GLY A 61 -14.06 -16.76 2.96
N ASP A 62 -13.97 -16.90 1.64
CA ASP A 62 -12.94 -16.21 0.83
C ASP A 62 -13.44 -14.93 0.15
N LYS A 63 -14.73 -14.60 0.27
CA LYS A 63 -15.34 -13.44 -0.39
C LYS A 63 -15.61 -12.32 0.61
N LEU A 64 -15.22 -11.11 0.23
CA LEU A 64 -15.49 -9.89 0.98
C LEU A 64 -16.96 -9.49 0.87
N THR A 65 -17.49 -8.91 1.94
CA THR A 65 -18.85 -8.35 1.95
C THR A 65 -18.90 -7.03 1.17
N PRO A 66 -20.08 -6.61 0.68
CA PRO A 66 -20.24 -5.31 0.02
C PRO A 66 -19.78 -4.13 0.89
N GLU A 67 -19.95 -4.23 2.21
CA GLU A 67 -19.50 -3.22 3.17
C GLU A 67 -17.98 -3.06 3.18
N ILE A 68 -17.23 -4.17 3.27
CA ILE A 68 -15.77 -4.14 3.21
C ILE A 68 -15.30 -3.62 1.85
N ILE A 69 -15.93 -4.02 0.76
CA ILE A 69 -15.62 -3.50 -0.58
C ILE A 69 -15.82 -1.98 -0.62
N GLY A 70 -16.88 -1.46 0.00
CA GLY A 70 -17.12 -0.02 0.15
C GLY A 70 -15.98 0.69 0.90
N ARG A 71 -15.48 0.10 1.99
CA ARG A 71 -14.36 0.66 2.77
C ARG A 71 -13.03 0.61 2.01
N ILE A 72 -12.77 -0.45 1.24
CA ILE A 72 -11.60 -0.55 0.34
C ILE A 72 -11.66 0.55 -0.72
N ASN A 73 -12.83 0.81 -1.31
CA ASN A 73 -13.02 1.91 -2.25
C ASN A 73 -12.78 3.27 -1.58
N TYR A 74 -13.22 3.44 -0.34
CA TYR A 74 -12.96 4.67 0.42
C TYR A 74 -11.46 4.85 0.75
N LEU A 75 -10.76 3.77 1.09
CA LEU A 75 -9.29 3.78 1.24
C LEU A 75 -8.61 4.26 -0.04
N LYS A 76 -9.07 3.80 -1.21
CA LYS A 76 -8.57 4.28 -2.51
C LYS A 76 -8.78 5.79 -2.69
N VAL A 77 -9.97 6.31 -2.34
CA VAL A 77 -10.25 7.76 -2.38
C VAL A 77 -9.31 8.53 -1.45
N ARG A 78 -9.07 8.00 -0.24
CA ARG A 78 -8.14 8.61 0.72
C ARG A 78 -6.71 8.70 0.15
N ILE A 79 -6.22 7.63 -0.47
CA ILE A 79 -4.91 7.60 -1.12
C ILE A 79 -4.84 8.69 -2.19
N VAL A 80 -5.81 8.76 -3.10
CA VAL A 80 -5.86 9.80 -4.15
C VAL A 80 -5.80 11.22 -3.55
N TYR A 81 -6.50 11.46 -2.44
CA TYR A 81 -6.46 12.75 -1.76
C TYR A 81 -5.08 13.08 -1.19
N GLU A 82 -4.43 12.13 -0.51
CA GLU A 82 -3.10 12.34 0.07
C GLU A 82 -2.02 12.54 -1.00
N GLU A 83 -2.10 11.81 -2.12
CA GLU A 83 -1.24 12.04 -3.28
C GLU A 83 -1.39 13.44 -3.86
N GLY A 84 -2.62 13.98 -3.90
CA GLY A 84 -2.89 15.34 -4.37
C GLY A 84 -2.36 16.42 -3.41
N ARG A 85 -2.23 16.09 -2.12
CA ARG A 85 -1.76 17.01 -1.08
C ARG A 85 -0.24 17.01 -0.94
N ASN A 86 0.41 15.88 -1.16
CA ASN A 86 1.86 15.75 -1.04
C ASN A 86 2.49 14.98 -2.22
N PRO A 87 3.36 15.63 -3.02
CA PRO A 87 4.13 14.97 -4.08
C PRO A 87 4.96 13.75 -3.64
N ASP A 88 5.51 13.75 -2.42
CA ASP A 88 6.30 12.61 -1.91
C ASP A 88 5.38 11.38 -1.67
N VAL A 89 4.14 11.62 -1.23
CA VAL A 89 3.13 10.55 -1.08
C VAL A 89 2.69 10.03 -2.44
N LYS A 90 2.60 10.91 -3.44
CA LYS A 90 2.31 10.53 -4.82
C LYS A 90 3.39 9.61 -5.40
N ASP A 91 4.65 10.01 -5.31
CA ASP A 91 5.79 9.19 -5.76
C ASP A 91 5.77 7.80 -5.10
N PHE A 92 5.59 7.76 -3.79
CA PHE A 92 5.47 6.52 -3.04
C PHE A 92 4.28 5.66 -3.47
N ALA A 93 3.07 6.22 -3.55
CA ALA A 93 1.87 5.47 -3.87
C ALA A 93 1.90 4.89 -5.30
N GLU A 94 2.53 5.62 -6.24
CA GLU A 94 2.75 5.18 -7.61
C GLU A 94 3.79 4.05 -7.67
N LYS A 95 4.95 4.20 -7.03
CA LYS A 95 5.99 3.15 -6.94
C LYS A 95 5.48 1.90 -6.23
N ALA A 96 4.77 2.08 -5.12
CA ALA A 96 4.16 1.01 -4.35
C ALA A 96 2.94 0.37 -5.05
N LYS A 97 2.47 0.96 -6.15
CA LYS A 97 1.29 0.51 -6.92
C LYS A 97 0.03 0.33 -6.05
N LEU A 98 -0.17 1.19 -5.05
CA LEU A 98 -1.23 1.00 -4.05
C LEU A 98 -2.63 0.91 -4.66
N ARG A 99 -3.01 1.88 -5.49
CA ARG A 99 -4.32 1.89 -6.16
C ARG A 99 -4.51 0.68 -7.07
N PHE A 100 -3.45 0.26 -7.73
CA PHE A 100 -3.48 -0.87 -8.63
C PHE A 100 -3.79 -2.16 -7.87
N TYR A 101 -3.13 -2.40 -6.73
CA TYR A 101 -3.46 -3.56 -5.89
C TYR A 101 -4.87 -3.49 -5.33
N LEU A 102 -5.32 -2.32 -4.87
CA LEU A 102 -6.70 -2.13 -4.40
C LEU A 102 -7.74 -2.50 -5.47
N ASP A 103 -7.51 -2.10 -6.72
CA ASP A 103 -8.41 -2.44 -7.85
C ASP A 103 -8.44 -3.95 -8.16
N HIS A 104 -7.35 -4.67 -7.90
CA HIS A 104 -7.21 -6.09 -8.23
C HIS A 104 -7.58 -7.04 -7.08
N ILE A 105 -7.99 -6.51 -5.91
CA ILE A 105 -8.55 -7.31 -4.81
C ILE A 105 -9.81 -8.03 -5.29
N SER A 106 -10.67 -7.35 -6.07
CA SER A 106 -11.85 -7.95 -6.72
C SER A 106 -12.73 -8.80 -5.79
N GLY A 107 -12.89 -8.34 -4.53
CA GLY A 107 -13.70 -9.04 -3.52
C GLY A 107 -13.06 -10.29 -2.90
N SER A 108 -11.78 -10.56 -3.16
CA SER A 108 -11.05 -11.67 -2.53
C SER A 108 -10.50 -11.27 -1.15
N LYS A 109 -10.84 -12.06 -0.13
CA LYS A 109 -10.28 -11.93 1.22
C LYS A 109 -8.77 -12.07 1.19
N GLU A 110 -8.27 -13.14 0.57
CA GLU A 110 -6.84 -13.46 0.49
C GLU A 110 -6.03 -12.31 -0.11
N LYS A 111 -6.47 -11.76 -1.26
CA LYS A 111 -5.78 -10.63 -1.90
C LYS A 111 -5.75 -9.38 -1.02
N PHE A 112 -6.81 -9.12 -0.25
CA PHE A 112 -6.80 -8.03 0.73
C PHE A 112 -5.79 -8.30 1.85
N LEU A 113 -5.68 -9.55 2.34
CA LEU A 113 -4.69 -9.91 3.36
C LEU A 113 -3.26 -9.66 2.87
N TYR A 114 -2.94 -10.04 1.62
CA TYR A 114 -1.63 -9.73 1.03
C TYR A 114 -1.39 -8.22 0.91
N PHE A 115 -2.40 -7.45 0.49
CA PHE A 115 -2.30 -5.99 0.47
C PHE A 115 -2.04 -5.40 1.87
N SER A 116 -2.71 -5.90 2.91
CA SER A 116 -2.51 -5.43 4.29
C SER A 116 -1.10 -5.73 4.80
N ARG A 117 -0.60 -6.95 4.59
CA ARG A 117 0.77 -7.33 4.96
C ARG A 117 1.82 -6.56 4.17
N TYR A 118 1.54 -6.27 2.91
CA TYR A 118 2.37 -5.39 2.07
C TYR A 118 2.45 -3.98 2.65
N MET A 119 1.34 -3.39 3.10
CA MET A 119 1.34 -2.10 3.78
C MET A 119 2.17 -2.11 5.08
N GLU A 120 2.10 -3.18 5.86
CA GLU A 120 2.94 -3.35 7.06
C GLU A 120 4.42 -3.44 6.70
N ALA A 121 4.78 -4.21 5.68
CA ALA A 121 6.15 -4.34 5.20
C ALA A 121 6.71 -3.00 4.69
N LEU A 122 5.92 -2.22 3.95
CA LEU A 122 6.32 -0.88 3.49
C LEU A 122 6.67 0.03 4.67
N VAL A 123 5.86 0.04 5.73
CA VAL A 123 6.15 0.83 6.94
C VAL A 123 7.39 0.32 7.67
N ALA A 124 7.56 -1.00 7.79
CA ALA A 124 8.71 -1.61 8.45
C ALA A 124 10.02 -1.27 7.72
N PHE A 125 10.07 -1.47 6.40
CA PHE A 125 11.25 -1.16 5.60
C PHE A 125 11.52 0.34 5.54
N HIS A 126 10.49 1.19 5.48
CA HIS A 126 10.67 2.64 5.55
C HIS A 126 11.38 3.05 6.85
N ARG A 127 10.94 2.51 7.99
CA ARG A 127 11.58 2.77 9.29
C ARG A 127 13.00 2.22 9.34
N TYR A 128 13.24 1.02 8.82
CA TYR A 128 14.56 0.40 8.76
C TYR A 128 15.55 1.22 7.91
N ASN A 129 15.09 1.81 6.80
CA ASN A 129 15.91 2.57 5.85
C ASN A 129 16.13 4.05 6.20
N GLY A 130 15.90 4.43 7.46
CA GLY A 130 16.11 5.80 7.95
C GLY A 130 14.93 6.75 7.69
N GLY A 131 13.73 6.20 7.53
CA GLY A 131 12.49 6.96 7.51
C GLY A 131 12.29 7.76 8.80
N ARG A 132 12.06 9.07 8.65
CA ARG A 132 11.81 9.99 9.77
C ARG A 132 10.32 10.11 10.06
N ASP A 133 9.98 10.51 11.27
CA ASP A 133 8.59 10.78 11.67
C ASP A 133 8.03 12.07 11.05
#